data_AF-A0A4R7GMX5-F1
#
_entry.id   AF-A0A4R7GMX5-F1
#
_cell.length_a   1.000
_cell.length_b   1.000
_cell.length_c   1.000
_cell.angle_alpha   90.00
_cell.angle_beta   90.00
_cell.angle_gamma   90.00
#
_symmetry.space_group_name_H-M   'P 1'
#
loop_
_entity.id
_entity.type
_entity.pdbx_description
1 polymer ?
#
loop_
_entity_poly.entity_id
_entity_poly.type
_entity_poly.pdbx_seq_one_letter_code
_entity_poly.pdbx_strand_id
1 'polypeptide(L)'
;MHNNNDNDQAPQNLQLYTDFGRYMLLFGVIEDEEYEVKTLCNPLAPATLIDMHGEPFPARAIVNDFQPIAAACLKFLRTGNVVGVLLI
;
A
#
# COMPACT_ATOMS: atom_id res chain seq x y z
N MET A 1 25.68 -4.53 23.85
CA MET A 1 24.65 -5.05 22.93
C MET A 1 23.49 -4.09 23.01
N HIS A 2 23.33 -3.24 21.99
CA HIS A 2 22.27 -2.23 21.97
C HIS A 2 20.97 -2.94 21.63
N ASN A 3 19.99 -2.81 22.51
CA ASN A 3 18.67 -3.43 22.40
C ASN A 3 17.80 -2.46 21.59
N ASN A 4 17.70 -2.64 20.28
CA ASN A 4 16.82 -1.85 19.43
C ASN A 4 15.69 -2.76 18.96
N ASN A 5 14.56 -2.73 19.67
CA ASN A 5 13.26 -3.15 19.15
C ASN A 5 12.75 -2.10 18.15
N ASP A 6 13.55 -1.81 17.13
CA ASP A 6 13.04 -1.15 15.93
C ASP A 6 12.49 -2.28 15.08
N ASN A 7 11.17 -2.43 15.06
CA ASN A 7 10.42 -3.31 14.18
C ASN A 7 11.17 -3.39 12.82
N ASP A 8 11.75 -4.54 12.47
CA ASP A 8 12.62 -4.75 11.30
C ASP A 8 11.81 -4.62 10.00
N GLN A 9 11.34 -3.40 9.73
CA GLN A 9 10.58 -3.02 8.56
C GLN A 9 11.53 -2.29 7.63
N ALA A 10 11.99 -2.96 6.58
CA ALA A 10 12.85 -2.37 5.56
C ALA A 10 12.03 -2.12 4.27
N PRO A 11 11.61 -0.88 4.00
CA PRO A 11 10.88 -0.54 2.78
C PRO A 11 11.72 -0.84 1.54
N GLN A 12 11.11 -1.49 0.55
CA GLN A 12 11.80 -1.88 -0.69
C GLN A 12 11.32 -1.04 -1.87
N ASN A 13 10.00 -0.93 -2.05
CA ASN A 13 9.45 -0.23 -3.20
C ASN A 13 8.03 0.31 -2.94
N LEU A 14 7.63 1.24 -3.81
CA LEU A 14 6.26 1.70 -3.93
C LEU A 14 5.86 1.60 -5.40
N GLN A 15 4.77 0.91 -5.69
CA GLN A 15 4.24 0.71 -7.04
C GLN A 15 2.80 1.18 -7.10
N LEU A 16 2.39 1.70 -8.25
CA LEU A 16 1.04 2.19 -8.49
C LEU A 16 0.47 1.51 -9.73
N TYR A 17 -0.62 0.76 -9.54
CA TYR A 17 -1.43 0.23 -10.63
C TYR A 17 -2.55 1.22 -10.93
N THR A 18 -2.83 1.42 -12.21
CA THR A 18 -3.83 2.39 -12.68
C THR A 18 -4.67 1.77 -13.78
N ASP A 19 -5.99 1.79 -13.61
CA ASP A 19 -6.90 1.28 -14.63
C ASP A 19 -8.24 2.04 -14.63
N PHE A 20 -8.63 2.66 -15.74
CA PHE A 20 -9.89 3.41 -15.90
C PHE A 20 -10.30 4.30 -14.68
N GLY A 21 -9.37 5.09 -14.13
CA GLY A 21 -9.65 5.96 -12.96
C GLY A 21 -9.74 5.21 -11.62
N ARG A 22 -9.22 3.99 -11.57
CA ARG A 22 -8.96 3.20 -10.37
C ARG A 22 -7.47 3.18 -10.12
N TYR A 23 -7.12 3.22 -8.84
CA TYR A 23 -5.75 3.25 -8.38
C TYR A 23 -5.56 2.20 -7.30
N MET A 24 -4.49 1.43 -7.38
CA MET A 24 -4.08 0.50 -6.34
C MET A 24 -2.60 0.73 -6.05
N LEU A 25 -2.30 1.09 -4.82
CA LEU A 25 -0.94 1.32 -4.35
C LEU A 25 -0.41 0.05 -3.70
N LEU A 26 0.77 -0.40 -4.10
CA LEU A 26 1.45 -1.56 -3.55
C LEU A 26 2.75 -1.11 -2.90
N PHE A 27 2.89 -1.40 -1.61
CA PHE A 27 4.06 -1.09 -0.82
C PHE A 27 4.78 -2.39 -0.45
N GLY A 28 5.94 -2.62 -1.07
CA GLY A 28 6.81 -3.75 -0.75
C GLY A 28 7.69 -3.42 0.44
N VAL A 29 7.65 -4.27 1.46
CA VAL A 29 8.40 -4.11 2.71
C VAL A 29 8.91 -5.48 3.16
N ILE A 30 10.12 -5.52 3.71
CA ILE A 30 10.59 -6.71 4.44
C ILE A 30 10.13 -6.56 5.88
N GLU A 31 9.36 -7.50 6.40
CA GLU A 31 8.92 -7.58 7.80
C GLU A 31 9.21 -8.99 8.32
N ASP A 32 9.84 -9.10 9.49
CA ASP A 32 10.22 -10.39 10.08
C ASP A 32 11.01 -11.29 9.10
N GLU A 33 11.94 -10.68 8.36
CA GLU A 33 12.75 -11.32 7.29
C GLU A 33 11.98 -11.80 6.05
N GLU A 34 10.67 -11.58 5.98
CA GLU A 34 9.81 -11.96 4.84
C GLU A 34 9.39 -10.75 4.00
N TYR A 35 9.28 -10.93 2.68
CA TYR A 35 8.80 -9.87 1.78
C TYR A 35 7.28 -9.84 1.76
N GLU A 36 6.72 -8.73 2.22
CA GLU A 36 5.29 -8.47 2.31
C GLU A 36 4.86 -7.35 1.36
N VAL A 37 3.63 -7.46 0.85
CA VAL A 37 3.01 -6.43 0.02
C VAL A 37 1.79 -5.85 0.73
N LYS A 38 1.88 -4.57 1.07
CA LYS A 38 0.78 -3.84 1.70
C LYS A 38 0.08 -2.95 0.69
N THR A 39 -1.24 -2.83 0.83
CA THR A 39 -2.07 -1.98 -0.03
C THR A 39 -2.77 -0.92 0.80
N LEU A 40 -3.29 0.13 0.12
CA LEU A 40 -4.33 0.97 0.73
C LEU A 40 -5.51 0.07 1.10
N CYS A 41 -6.17 0.32 2.22
CA CYS A 41 -7.30 -0.47 2.67
C CYS A 41 -8.46 0.45 3.04
N ASN A 42 -9.55 0.38 2.28
CA ASN A 42 -10.85 0.93 2.63
C ASN A 42 -11.72 -0.17 3.28
N PRO A 43 -11.86 -0.21 4.61
CA PRO A 43 -12.63 -1.24 5.30
C PRO A 43 -14.14 -1.14 5.05
N LEU A 44 -14.62 -0.01 4.53
CA LEU A 44 -16.03 0.21 4.19
C LEU A 44 -16.36 -0.23 2.75
N ALA A 45 -15.35 -0.60 1.96
CA ALA A 45 -15.56 -1.11 0.62
C ALA A 45 -16.32 -2.45 0.64
N PRO A 46 -17.15 -2.73 -0.38
CA PRO A 46 -17.83 -4.02 -0.49
C PRO A 46 -16.82 -5.17 -0.59
N ALA A 47 -17.21 -6.35 -0.12
CA ALA A 47 -16.42 -7.58 -0.20
C ALA A 47 -16.44 -8.20 -1.62
N THR A 48 -16.25 -7.37 -2.65
CA THR A 48 -16.23 -7.76 -4.06
C THR A 48 -14.80 -7.74 -4.62
N LEU A 49 -14.60 -8.45 -5.73
CA LEU A 49 -13.38 -8.38 -6.51
C LEU A 49 -13.58 -7.43 -7.70
N ILE A 50 -12.53 -6.69 -8.04
CA ILE A 50 -12.46 -5.77 -9.17
C ILE A 50 -11.25 -6.16 -9.99
N ASP A 51 -11.44 -6.29 -11.30
CA ASP A 51 -10.33 -6.53 -12.23
C ASP A 51 -9.43 -5.28 -12.32
N MET A 52 -8.12 -5.50 -12.17
CA MET A 52 -7.07 -4.53 -12.48
C MET A 52 -6.02 -5.25 -13.33
N HIS A 53 -5.81 -4.77 -14.56
CA HIS A 53 -4.84 -5.35 -15.50
C HIS A 53 -5.06 -6.86 -15.80
N GLY A 54 -6.30 -7.34 -15.79
CA GLY A 54 -6.64 -8.74 -16.08
C GLY A 54 -6.55 -9.69 -14.89
N GLU A 55 -6.26 -9.16 -13.70
CA GLU A 55 -6.20 -9.92 -12.45
C GLU A 55 -7.24 -9.39 -11.44
N PRO A 56 -7.94 -10.26 -10.69
CA PRO A 56 -8.95 -9.84 -9.73
C PRO A 56 -8.33 -9.42 -8.38
N PHE A 57 -8.66 -8.21 -7.91
CA PHE A 57 -8.22 -7.69 -6.61
C PHE A 57 -9.40 -7.30 -5.70
N PRO A 58 -9.24 -7.37 -4.36
CA PRO A 58 -10.26 -6.90 -3.43
C PRO A 58 -10.59 -5.42 -3.64
N ALA A 59 -11.88 -5.06 -3.68
CA ALA A 59 -12.32 -3.67 -3.82
C ALA A 59 -11.77 -2.76 -2.71
N ARG A 60 -11.56 -3.30 -1.50
CA ARG A 60 -10.91 -2.58 -0.39
C ARG A 60 -9.49 -2.11 -0.70
N ALA A 61 -8.79 -2.72 -1.66
CA ALA A 61 -7.44 -2.35 -2.06
C ALA A 61 -7.40 -1.23 -3.11
N ILE A 62 -8.56 -0.84 -3.65
CA ILE A 62 -8.68 0.02 -4.82
C ILE A 62 -9.39 1.31 -4.44
N VAL A 63 -8.84 2.42 -4.91
CA VAL A 63 -9.43 3.75 -4.72
C VAL A 63 -9.75 4.41 -6.05
N ASN A 64 -10.78 5.23 -6.07
CA ASN A 64 -11.11 6.09 -7.22
C ASN A 64 -10.69 7.54 -7.00
N ASP A 65 -10.42 7.93 -5.76
CA ASP A 65 -9.82 9.21 -5.43
C ASP A 65 -8.28 9.08 -5.45
N PHE A 66 -7.62 10.01 -6.12
CA PHE A 66 -6.17 10.05 -6.22
C PHE A 66 -5.51 10.73 -5.01
N GLN A 67 -6.26 11.47 -4.18
CA GLN A 67 -5.70 12.17 -3.02
C GLN A 67 -4.97 11.24 -2.04
N PRO A 68 -5.51 10.07 -1.65
CA PRO A 68 -4.79 9.14 -0.77
C PRO A 68 -3.51 8.59 -1.40
N ILE A 69 -3.51 8.37 -2.72
CA ILE A 69 -2.33 7.92 -3.48
C ILE A 69 -1.23 8.99 -3.40
N ALA A 70 -1.58 10.24 -3.69
CA ALA A 70 -0.64 11.36 -3.63
C ALA A 70 -0.05 11.53 -2.22
N ALA A 71 -0.88 11.43 -1.17
CA ALA A 71 -0.44 11.52 0.22
C ALA A 71 0.56 10.40 0.58
N ALA A 72 0.29 9.17 0.17
CA ALA A 72 1.17 8.02 0.40
C ALA A 72 2.51 8.17 -0.36
N CYS A 73 2.48 8.58 -1.63
CA CYS A 73 3.69 8.85 -2.41
C CYS A 73 4.55 9.95 -1.77
N LEU A 74 3.94 11.05 -1.32
CA LEU A 74 4.67 12.14 -0.65
C LEU A 74 5.30 11.68 0.66
N LYS A 75 4.62 10.81 1.42
CA LYS A 75 5.18 10.25 2.65
C LYS A 75 6.36 9.32 2.34
N PHE A 76 6.20 8.41 1.38
CA PHE A 76 7.28 7.53 0.94
C PHE A 76 8.51 8.31 0.49
N LEU A 77 8.34 9.36 -0.32
CA LEU A 77 9.45 10.22 -0.75
C LEU A 77 10.19 10.91 0.41
N ARG A 78 9.49 11.18 1.52
CA ARG A 78 10.06 11.88 2.69
C ARG A 78 10.72 10.93 3.68
N THR A 79 10.16 9.73 3.88
CA THR A 79 10.54 8.84 4.99
C THR A 79 10.96 7.45 4.54
N GLY A 80 10.78 7.12 3.27
CA GLY A 80 10.90 5.75 2.76
C GLY A 80 9.75 4.83 3.18
N ASN A 81 8.74 5.30 3.94
CA ASN A 81 7.72 4.42 4.51
C ASN A 81 6.30 5.01 4.36
N VAL A 82 5.30 4.17 4.15
CA VAL A 82 3.87 4.55 4.05
C VAL A 82 2.99 3.98 5.17
N VAL A 83 3.55 3.21 6.10
CA VAL A 83 2.81 2.68 7.27
C VAL A 83 2.13 3.82 8.04
N GLY A 84 0.84 3.68 8.33
CA GLY A 84 0.00 4.69 8.99
C GLY A 84 -0.74 5.65 8.05
N VAL A 85 -0.51 5.59 6.74
CA VAL A 85 -1.39 6.24 5.72
C VAL A 85 -2.04 5.22 4.78
N LEU A 86 -1.89 3.92 5.07
CA LEU A 86 -2.47 2.83 4.29
C LEU A 86 -3.94 2.51 4.64
N LEU A 87 -4.50 3.13 5.68
CA LEU A 87 -5.91 2.98 6.03
C LEU A 87 -6.66 4.24 5.59
N ILE A 88 -7.75 4.06 4.87
CA ILE A 88 -8.53 5.14 4.24
C ILE A 88 -10.03 4.97 4.48
#